data_AF-A0A2M9T5F5-F1
#
_entry.id   AF-A0A2M9T5F5-F1
#
_cell.length_a   1.000
_cell.length_b   1.000
_cell.length_c   1.000
_cell.angle_alpha   90.00
_cell.angle_beta   90.00
_cell.angle_gamma   90.00
#
_symmetry.space_group_name_H-M   'P 1'
#
loop_
_entity.id
_entity.type
_entity.pdbx_description
1 polymer ?
#
loop_
_entity_poly.entity_id
_entity_poly.type
_entity_poly.pdbx_seq_one_letter_code
_entity_poly.pdbx_strand_id
1 'polypeptide(L)' 'MPSFVGPIKINSVGSGAVVQMGDCLYIAPKVATKTQAGSGGFNTGDFIMTNNAISFTNAFDPDVSDQNVAANN' A
#
# COMPACT_ATOMS: atom_id res chain seq x y z
N MET A 1 -13.59 -9.74 -22.21
CA MET A 1 -13.44 -8.73 -23.27
C MET A 1 -11.97 -8.34 -23.34
N PRO A 2 -11.42 -8.07 -24.55
CA PRO A 2 -10.04 -7.62 -24.68
C PRO A 2 -9.86 -6.25 -24.02
N SER A 3 -8.90 -6.15 -23.10
CA SER A 3 -8.44 -4.88 -22.57
C SER A 3 -7.27 -4.36 -23.40
N PHE A 4 -7.43 -3.16 -23.95
CA PHE A 4 -6.32 -2.44 -24.55
C PHE A 4 -5.82 -1.40 -23.55
N VAL A 5 -4.59 -1.57 -23.10
CA VAL A 5 -3.93 -0.71 -22.13
C VAL A 5 -2.81 0.04 -22.84
N GLY A 6 -2.91 1.37 -22.88
CA GLY A 6 -1.83 2.25 -23.32
C GLY A 6 -0.65 2.27 -22.34
N PRO A 7 0.35 3.13 -22.52
CA PRO A 7 1.44 3.26 -21.57
C PRO A 7 0.92 3.79 -20.22
N ILE A 8 1.01 2.98 -19.16
CA ILE A 8 0.64 3.38 -17.79
C ILE A 8 1.91 3.33 -16.93
N LYS A 9 2.19 4.41 -16.19
CA LYS A 9 3.17 4.42 -15.10
C LYS A 9 2.40 4.34 -13.78
N ILE A 10 2.55 3.22 -13.07
CA ILE A 10 2.01 3.04 -11.73
C ILE A 10 3.17 3.25 -10.77
N ASN A 11 3.03 4.27 -9.93
CA ASN A 11 4.13 4.75 -9.10
C ASN A 11 4.15 4.10 -7.71
N SER A 12 2.98 3.75 -7.18
CA SER A 12 2.84 2.85 -6.04
C SER A 12 1.46 2.22 -6.03
N VAL A 13 1.39 0.99 -5.54
CA VAL A 13 0.16 0.26 -5.22
C VAL A 13 0.22 -0.08 -3.75
N GLY A 14 -0.80 0.36 -3.00
CA GLY A 14 -0.86 0.19 -1.56
C GLY A 14 -1.21 -1.24 -1.16
N SER A 15 -1.27 -1.48 0.15
CA SER A 15 -1.68 -2.77 0.66
C SER A 15 -3.15 -3.04 0.34
N GLY A 16 -3.42 -4.20 -0.25
CA GLY A 16 -4.77 -4.60 -0.69
C GLY A 16 -5.16 -4.04 -2.06
N ALA A 17 -4.24 -3.34 -2.73
CA ALA A 17 -4.48 -2.81 -4.07
C ALA A 17 -4.43 -3.94 -5.10
N VAL A 18 -5.40 -3.92 -6.01
CA VAL A 18 -5.42 -4.77 -7.20
C VAL A 18 -5.46 -3.87 -8.41
N VAL A 19 -4.45 -4.01 -9.28
CA VAL A 19 -4.41 -3.33 -10.57
C VAL A 19 -4.82 -4.34 -11.63
N GLN A 20 -6.11 -4.37 -11.94
CA GLN A 20 -6.65 -5.24 -12.97
C GLN A 20 -7.02 -4.41 -14.20
N MET A 21 -6.51 -4.83 -15.35
CA MET A 21 -6.88 -4.25 -16.64
C MET A 21 -7.62 -5.28 -17.48
N GLY A 22 -8.89 -5.01 -17.78
CA GLY A 22 -9.80 -5.96 -18.43
C GLY A 22 -10.74 -6.62 -17.44
N ASP A 23 -11.45 -7.64 -17.91
CA ASP A 23 -12.57 -8.20 -17.15
C ASP A 23 -12.07 -8.99 -15.95
N CYS A 24 -12.72 -8.78 -14.80
CA CYS A 24 -12.54 -9.60 -13.62
C CYS A 24 -13.88 -10.11 -13.12
N LEU A 25 -13.95 -11.42 -12.85
CA LEU A 25 -15.14 -12.06 -12.30
C LEU A 25 -15.26 -11.86 -10.78
N TYR A 26 -14.14 -11.88 -10.04
CA TYR A 26 -14.14 -11.61 -8.60
C TYR A 26 -12.74 -11.25 -8.10
N ILE A 27 -12.64 -10.17 -7.31
CA ILE A 27 -11.44 -9.74 -6.59
C ILE A 27 -11.84 -9.48 -5.14
N ALA A 28 -11.23 -10.22 -4.20
CA ALA A 28 -11.43 -10.02 -2.77
C ALA A 28 -10.08 -9.95 -2.03
N PRO A 29 -9.37 -8.82 -2.13
CA PRO A 29 -8.08 -8.65 -1.47
C PRO A 29 -8.35 -8.51 0.02
N LYS A 30 -7.67 -9.34 0.79
CA LYS A 30 -7.75 -9.36 2.26
C LYS A 30 -6.46 -8.85 2.82
N VAL A 31 -6.55 -7.75 3.56
CA VAL A 31 -5.37 -7.06 4.05
C VAL A 31 -5.63 -6.52 5.43
N ALA A 32 -4.72 -6.87 6.34
CA ALA A 32 -4.43 -6.08 7.51
C ALA A 32 -3.05 -5.47 7.31
N THR A 33 -2.89 -4.18 7.61
CA THR A 33 -1.61 -3.49 7.41
C THR A 33 -1.40 -2.50 8.53
N LYS A 34 -0.22 -2.59 9.13
CA LYS A 34 0.33 -1.64 10.09
C LYS A 34 1.54 -1.05 9.41
N THR A 35 1.60 0.27 9.34
CA THR A 35 2.57 0.95 8.50
C THR A 35 2.97 2.24 9.18
N GLN A 36 4.25 2.29 9.54
CA GLN A 36 4.87 3.42 10.21
C GLN A 36 5.88 4.03 9.24
N ALA A 37 5.77 5.32 8.98
CA ALA A 37 6.81 6.07 8.27
C ALA A 37 7.50 7.04 9.20
N GLY A 38 8.81 7.17 9.03
CA GLY A 38 9.59 8.28 9.56
C GLY A 38 9.65 9.47 8.62
N SER A 39 10.53 10.41 8.97
CA SER A 39 10.85 11.57 8.15
C SER A 39 11.39 11.09 6.79
N GLY A 40 10.75 11.54 5.70
CA GLY A 40 11.03 11.07 4.33
C GLY A 40 10.39 9.73 3.95
N GLY A 41 9.44 9.22 4.73
CA GLY A 41 8.70 8.00 4.37
C GLY A 41 7.61 8.23 3.32
N PHE A 42 7.19 7.15 2.67
CA PHE A 42 6.12 7.07 1.65
C PHE A 42 6.24 8.01 0.44
N ASN A 43 7.43 8.49 0.15
CA ASN A 43 7.72 9.24 -1.07
C ASN A 43 7.47 8.37 -2.30
N THR A 44 6.56 8.82 -3.17
CA THR A 44 6.15 8.12 -4.39
C THR A 44 6.13 9.13 -5.53
N GLY A 45 7.11 9.10 -6.44
CA GLY A 45 7.29 10.15 -7.45
C GLY A 45 8.65 10.14 -8.11
N ASP A 46 8.74 10.77 -9.29
CA ASP A 46 10.02 11.14 -9.89
C ASP A 46 10.49 12.47 -9.27
N PHE A 47 11.81 12.65 -9.10
CA PHE A 47 12.44 13.87 -8.57
C PHE A 47 12.05 14.25 -7.13
N ILE A 48 11.94 13.27 -6.23
CA ILE A 48 11.68 13.57 -4.83
C ILE A 48 12.97 13.94 -4.09
N MET A 49 13.01 15.15 -3.56
CA MET A 49 14.04 15.60 -2.62
C MET A 49 13.42 15.68 -1.22
N THR A 50 13.91 14.86 -0.30
CA THR A 50 13.51 14.97 1.12
C THR A 50 14.69 15.34 1.98
N ASN A 51 14.57 16.52 2.61
CA ASN A 51 15.56 17.05 3.55
C ASN A 51 15.04 16.82 4.97
N ASN A 52 15.50 15.74 5.59
CA ASN A 52 15.07 15.31 6.91
C ASN A 52 16.19 15.60 7.93
N ALA A 53 15.87 16.28 9.04
CA ALA A 53 16.86 16.66 10.04
C ALA A 53 16.94 15.67 11.21
N ILE A 54 15.81 15.36 11.85
CA ILE A 54 15.70 14.39 12.95
C ILE A 54 14.37 13.65 12.78
N SER A 55 14.37 12.32 12.93
CA SER A 55 13.16 11.48 12.85
C SER A 55 13.05 10.60 14.09
N PHE A 56 11.90 10.64 14.77
CA PHE A 56 11.53 9.71 15.82
C PHE A 56 10.24 8.97 15.42
N THR A 57 10.40 7.78 14.84
CA THR A 57 9.26 6.92 14.47
C THR A 57 8.99 5.96 15.61
N ASN A 58 8.28 6.43 16.63
CA ASN A 58 7.90 5.57 17.76
C ASN A 58 6.73 4.66 17.35
N ALA A 59 7.01 3.36 17.21
CA ALA A 59 6.04 2.32 16.87
C ALA A 59 5.74 1.44 18.10
N PHE A 60 5.41 2.07 19.23
CA PHE A 60 5.10 1.35 20.45
C PHE A 60 3.68 0.78 20.39
N ASP A 61 3.57 -0.53 20.52
CA ASP A 61 2.37 -1.29 20.23
C ASP A 61 2.16 -2.43 21.24
N PRO A 62 1.52 -2.16 22.40
CA PRO A 62 1.34 -3.14 23.47
C PRO A 62 -0.06 -3.76 23.42
N ASP A 63 -0.38 -4.48 22.35
CA ASP A 63 -1.60 -5.29 22.25
C ASP A 63 -1.29 -6.78 22.08
N VAL A 64 -2.23 -7.64 22.49
CA VAL A 64 -2.08 -9.11 22.45
C VAL A 64 -2.47 -9.69 21.08
N SER A 65 -3.24 -8.95 20.29
CA SER A 65 -3.70 -9.36 18.96
C SER A 65 -3.96 -8.11 18.10
N ASP A 66 -3.12 -7.89 17.10
CA ASP A 66 -3.32 -6.91 16.03
C ASP A 66 -3.42 -7.64 14.69
N GLN A 67 -4.11 -7.04 13.71
CA GLN A 67 -4.16 -7.50 12.32
C GLN A 67 -4.91 -8.83 12.06
N ASN A 68 -5.91 -9.18 12.87
CA ASN A 68 -6.71 -10.39 12.64
C ASN A 68 -7.68 -10.21 11.46
N VAL A 69 -7.27 -10.68 10.28
CA VAL A 69 -8.18 -10.86 9.14
C VAL A 69 -9.03 -12.11 9.37
N ALA A 70 -10.23 -11.95 9.92
CA ALA A 70 -11.17 -13.05 10.13
C ALA A 70 -12.14 -13.22 8.94
N ALA A 71 -12.29 -14.46 8.50
CA ALA A 71 -13.23 -14.98 7.49
C ALA A 71 -12.92 -14.76 6.00
N ASN A 72 -13.44 -15.69 5.19
CA ASN A 72 -13.57 -15.65 3.75
C ASN A 72 -15.07 -15.73 3.45
N ASN A 73 -15.63 -14.79 2.69
CA ASN A 73 -16.83 -15.09 1.90
C ASN A 73 -16.62 -14.51 0.51
#